data_AF-A0A969EN46-F1
#
_entry.id   AF-A0A969EN46-F1
#
_cell.length_a   1.000
_cell.length_b   1.000
_cell.length_c   1.000
_cell.angle_alpha   90.00
_cell.angle_beta   90.00
_cell.angle_gamma   90.00
#
_symmetry.space_group_name_H-M   'P 1'
#
loop_
_entity.id
_entity.type
_entity.pdbx_description
1 polymer ?
#
loop_
_entity_poly.entity_id
_entity_poly.type
_entity_poly.pdbx_seq_one_letter_code
_entity_poly.pdbx_strand_id
1 'polypeptide(L)' 'MSSSRIRTLQGGILYQSGGVLTDAKGRTSNIIVTDIFASNGVIHVIDKVVLP' A
#
# COMPACT_ATOMS: atom_id res chain seq x y z
N MET A 1 3.50 14.72 -9.75
CA MET A 1 2.78 13.80 -8.84
C MET A 1 3.81 12.90 -8.19
N SER A 2 4.06 13.08 -6.89
CA SER A 2 5.14 12.37 -6.19
C SER A 2 4.68 10.98 -5.78
N SER A 3 5.35 9.92 -6.23
CA SER A 3 5.13 8.56 -5.72
C SER A 3 5.92 8.38 -4.43
N SER A 4 5.24 8.04 -3.34
CA SER A 4 5.88 7.67 -2.09
C SER A 4 6.33 6.21 -2.13
N ARG A 5 7.52 5.92 -1.61
CA ARG A 5 8.05 4.55 -1.49
C ARG A 5 7.82 4.05 -0.07
N ILE A 6 7.10 2.94 0.06
CA ILE A 6 6.80 2.29 1.33
C ILE A 6 7.66 1.03 1.42
N ARG A 7 8.50 0.94 2.45
CA ARG A 7 9.28 -0.26 2.74
C ARG A 7 8.40 -1.25 3.51
N THR A 8 8.26 -2.47 3.00
CA THR A 8 7.54 -3.53 3.70
C THR A 8 8.45 -4.21 4.71
N LEU A 9 7.86 -4.86 5.72
CA LEU A 9 8.62 -5.63 6.70
C LEU A 9 9.33 -6.85 6.06
N GLN A 10 8.78 -7.37 4.97
CA GLN A 10 9.42 -8.43 4.17
C GLN A 10 10.70 -7.93 3.44
N GLY A 11 10.97 -6.62 3.44
CA GLY A 11 12.12 -6.01 2.79
C GLY A 11 11.85 -5.52 1.37
N GLY A 12 10.66 -5.79 0.81
CA GLY A 12 10.22 -5.28 -0.49
C GLY A 12 9.81 -3.80 -0.44
N ILE A 13 9.52 -3.25 -1.62
CA ILE A 13 9.07 -1.86 -1.78
C ILE A 13 7.70 -1.85 -2.46
N LEU A 14 6.78 -1.08 -1.89
CA LEU A 14 5.53 -0.70 -2.54
C LEU A 14 5.59 0.76 -2.94
N TYR A 15 5.08 1.07 -4.13
CA TYR A 15 4.97 2.44 -4.61
C TYR A 15 3.55 2.91 -4.40
N GLN A 16 3.37 4.04 -3.72
CA GLN A 16 2.07 4.65 -3.47
C GLN A 16 1.97 5.97 -4.23
N SER A 17 0.87 6.16 -4.95
CA SER A 17 0.57 7.41 -5.62
C SER A 17 -0.94 7.60 -5.71
N GLY A 18 -1.45 8.70 -5.15
CA GLY A 18 -2.86 9.08 -5.29
C GLY A 18 -3.87 8.04 -4.81
N GLY A 19 -3.53 7.25 -3.78
CA GLY A 19 -4.41 6.18 -3.27
C GLY A 19 -4.30 4.84 -4.02
N VAL A 20 -3.41 4.76 -5.02
CA VAL A 20 -3.07 3.51 -5.71
C VAL A 20 -1.73 3.00 -5.18
N LEU A 21 -1.67 1.70 -4.90
CA LEU A 21 -0.47 0.96 -4.55
C LEU A 21 -0.04 0.10 -5.73
N THR A 22 1.23 0.18 -6.11
CA THR A 22 1.87 -0.66 -7.11
C THR A 22 2.91 -1.55 -6.44
N ASP A 23 2.79 -2.86 -6.66
CA ASP A 23 3.73 -3.85 -6.12
C ASP A 23 4.99 -4.02 -6.99
N ALA A 24 5.93 -4.87 -6.54
CA ALA A 24 7.19 -5.12 -7.24
C ALA A 24 6.99 -5.78 -8.62
N LYS A 25 5.84 -6.42 -8.86
CA LYS A 25 5.46 -7.03 -10.14
C LYS A 25 4.68 -6.07 -11.04
N GLY A 26 4.55 -4.80 -10.65
CA GLY A 26 3.84 -3.77 -11.41
C GLY A 26 2.32 -3.88 -11.33
N ARG A 27 1.77 -4.68 -10.42
CA ARG A 27 0.32 -4.83 -10.26
C ARG A 27 -0.22 -3.74 -9.35
N THR A 28 -1.38 -3.21 -9.70
CA THR A 28 -2.03 -2.12 -8.97
C THR A 28 -3.18 -2.59 -8.09
N SER A 29 -3.29 -1.98 -6.92
CA SER A 29 -4.38 -2.14 -5.94
C SER A 29 -4.82 -0.76 -5.45
N ASN A 30 -6.12 -0.57 -5.27
CA ASN A 30 -6.68 0.71 -4.82
C ASN A 30 -6.94 0.65 -3.32
N ILE A 31 -6.63 1.74 -2.63
CA ILE A 31 -7.03 1.94 -1.24
C ILE A 31 -8.50 2.37 -1.25
N ILE A 32 -9.38 1.56 -0.64
CA ILE A 32 -10.82 1.78 -0.61
C ILE A 32 -11.33 2.35 0.72
N VAL A 33 -10.56 2.14 1.80
CA VAL A 33 -10.83 2.74 3.12
C VAL A 33 -9.51 3.14 3.75
N THR A 34 -9.44 4.34 4.32
CA THR A 34 -8.25 4.89 4.98
C THR A 34 -8.48 5.04 6.48
N ASP A 35 -7.39 5.19 7.23
CA ASP A 35 -7.40 5.70 8.60
C ASP A 35 -8.20 4.90 9.63
N ILE A 36 -8.22 3.57 9.49
CA ILE A 36 -8.76 2.69 10.53
C ILE A 36 -7.70 2.55 11.64
N PHE A 37 -7.94 3.21 12.77
CA PHE A 37 -7.03 3.19 13.92
C PHE A 37 -7.00 1.83 14.62
N ALA A 38 -5.79 1.34 14.87
CA ALA A 38 -5.51 0.17 15.70
C ALA A 38 -4.61 0.57 16.87
N SER A 39 -4.52 -0.27 17.90
CA SER A 39 -3.70 0.02 19.09
C SER A 39 -2.20 0.21 18.81
N ASN A 40 -1.73 -0.24 17.65
CA ASN A 40 -0.33 -0.25 17.25
C ASN A 40 -0.08 0.36 15.86
N GLY A 41 -1.06 1.04 15.27
CA GLY A 41 -0.89 1.63 13.94
C GLY A 41 -2.20 1.99 13.26
N VAL A 42 -2.16 2.01 11.93
CA VAL A 42 -3.30 2.37 11.08
C VAL A 42 -3.45 1.34 9.96
N ILE A 43 -4.69 0.93 9.70
CA ILE A 43 -5.06 0.01 8.63
C ILE A 43 -5.62 0.83 7.46
N HIS A 44 -5.18 0.47 6.26
CA HIS A 44 -5.74 0.92 4.99
C HIS A 44 -6.25 -0.30 4.23
N VAL A 45 -7.52 -0.31 3.84
CA VAL A 45 -8.15 -1.45 3.15
C VAL A 45 -7.89 -1.33 1.65
N ILE A 46 -7.54 -2.44 1.02
CA ILE A 46 -7.28 -2.52 -0.42
C ILE A 46 -8.20 -3.52 -1.12
N ASP A 47 -8.46 -3.29 -2.41
CA ASP A 47 -9.34 -4.12 -3.24
C ASP A 47 -8.66 -5.37 -3.85
N LYS A 48 -7.34 -5.47 -3.78
CA LYS A 48 -6.56 -6.54 -4.40
C LYS A 48 -5.35 -6.94 -3.56
N VAL A 49 -5.05 -8.23 -3.56
CA VAL A 49 -3.88 -8.81 -2.88
C VAL A 49 -2.58 -8.31 -3.51
N VAL A 50 -1.71 -7.73 -2.68
CA VAL A 50 -0.31 -7.39 -3.00
C VAL A 50 0.54 -8.66 -2.94
N LEU A 51 1.43 -8.83 -3.92
CA LEU A 51 2.37 -9.94 -3.96
C LEU A 51 3.80 -9.43 -3.74
N PRO A 52 4.69 -10.28 -3.19
CA PRO A 52 6.10 -9.96 -3.00
C PRO A 52 6.82 -9.67 -4.32
#